data_AF-A0A252BVD9-F1
#
_entry.id   AF-A0A252BVD9-F1
#
_cell.length_a   1.000
_cell.length_b   1.000
_cell.length_c   1.000
_cell.angle_alpha   90.00
_cell.angle_beta   90.00
_cell.angle_gamma   90.00
#
_symmetry.space_group_name_H-M   'P 1'
#
loop_
_entity.id
_entity.type
_entity.pdbx_description
1 polymer ?
#
loop_
_entity_poly.entity_id
_entity_poly.type
_entity_poly.pdbx_seq_one_letter_code
_entity_poly.pdbx_strand_id
1 'polypeptide(L)'
;MSVSIQNSGNSDLAVDQTSSSTDFASASATAPLTVSGNTIDTGRYLITASNDYSTGAAYNYHTDTDGCVRIFDKQTNTYLQVFGDPHIETSNEVHGKFQQDGLVIDLSDGTQVQVQPTGANSNGDTHINAVSVTKDNQTSFITGLYNDAGNASVQISAPQTGNAFQLNNTFDSYSDTELHPGSSLNDLRFANNSALSASGETSLDGKGGGILEFLDQRVPLKSIDSVIQASTSMAGQGSQSVDAPEYSAATLNNLRIETGYSQ
;
A
#
# COMPACT_ATOMS: atom_id res chain seq x y z
N MET A 1 55.50 -14.85 27.16
CA MET A 1 54.57 -14.35 28.21
C MET A 1 53.16 -14.64 27.74
N SER A 2 52.55 -15.68 28.30
CA SER A 2 51.20 -16.13 28.02
C SER A 2 50.35 -15.85 29.25
N VAL A 3 49.35 -15.00 29.12
CA VAL A 3 48.41 -14.69 30.21
C VAL A 3 47.17 -15.55 30.01
N SER A 4 46.95 -16.46 30.95
CA SER A 4 45.72 -17.24 31.10
C SER A 4 44.71 -16.44 31.90
N ILE A 5 43.47 -16.35 31.43
CA ILE A 5 42.35 -15.82 32.22
C ILE A 5 41.59 -17.01 32.80
N GLN A 6 41.55 -17.08 34.13
CA GLN A 6 40.79 -18.07 34.89
C GLN A 6 39.29 -17.69 34.88
N ASN A 7 38.43 -18.65 34.51
CA ASN A 7 36.98 -18.53 34.69
C ASN A 7 36.59 -19.19 36.02
N SER A 8 36.58 -18.40 37.10
CA SER A 8 35.95 -18.82 38.36
C SER A 8 34.44 -18.57 38.25
N GLY A 9 33.68 -19.65 38.20
CA GLY A 9 32.24 -19.63 37.93
C GLY A 9 31.41 -18.77 38.88
N ASN A 10 30.33 -18.22 38.34
CA ASN A 10 29.13 -17.97 39.11
C ASN A 10 28.04 -18.94 38.63
N SER A 11 27.59 -19.74 39.58
CA SER A 11 26.71 -20.89 39.47
C SER A 11 25.23 -20.47 39.51
N ASP A 12 24.77 -19.73 38.51
CA ASP A 12 23.40 -19.16 38.52
C ASP A 12 22.60 -19.41 37.23
N LEU A 13 22.95 -20.45 36.48
CA LEU A 13 22.15 -20.92 35.33
C LEU A 13 21.80 -22.40 35.53
N ALA A 14 21.16 -22.71 36.65
CA ALA A 14 20.29 -23.87 36.70
C ALA A 14 18.96 -23.48 36.04
N VAL A 15 18.88 -23.62 34.71
CA VAL A 15 17.60 -23.54 34.00
C VAL A 15 16.88 -24.87 34.21
N ASP A 16 16.31 -25.03 35.41
CA ASP A 16 15.27 -26.02 35.67
C ASP A 16 13.93 -25.35 35.38
N GLN A 17 13.53 -25.36 34.11
CA GLN A 17 12.12 -25.22 33.73
C GLN A 17 11.86 -26.06 32.48
N THR A 18 11.34 -27.27 32.70
CA THR A 18 10.49 -27.94 31.74
C THR A 18 9.27 -27.06 31.46
N SER A 19 9.37 -26.19 30.45
CA SER A 19 8.24 -25.43 29.94
C SER A 19 7.35 -26.39 29.17
N SER A 20 6.16 -26.66 29.72
CA SER A 20 5.09 -27.37 29.02
C SER A 20 4.73 -26.59 27.75
N SER A 21 4.53 -27.31 26.65
CA SER A 21 4.35 -26.81 25.27
C SER A 21 3.05 -26.03 25.01
N THR A 22 2.53 -25.29 25.99
CA THR A 22 1.25 -24.58 25.93
C THR A 22 1.37 -23.06 25.90
N ASP A 23 2.56 -22.49 26.11
CA ASP A 23 2.78 -21.03 26.08
C ASP A 23 2.87 -20.45 24.65
N PHE A 24 2.86 -21.30 23.62
CA PHE A 24 2.70 -20.92 22.22
C PHE A 24 1.35 -21.37 21.66
N ALA A 25 0.29 -21.33 22.48
CA ALA A 25 -1.05 -21.37 21.92
C ALA A 25 -1.18 -20.15 21.00
N SER A 26 -1.03 -20.38 19.69
CA SER A 26 -1.36 -19.41 18.66
C SER A 26 -2.77 -18.94 18.95
N ALA A 27 -2.91 -17.71 19.46
CA ALA A 27 -4.19 -17.05 19.54
C ALA A 27 -4.80 -17.20 18.15
N SER A 28 -6.01 -17.75 18.08
CA SER A 28 -6.69 -17.96 16.80
C SER A 28 -6.72 -16.62 16.08
N ALA A 29 -5.94 -16.49 15.00
CA ALA A 29 -5.90 -15.28 14.23
C ALA A 29 -7.31 -15.06 13.68
N THR A 30 -7.97 -13.99 14.14
CA THR A 30 -9.11 -13.42 13.43
C THR A 30 -8.66 -13.29 11.97
N ALA A 31 -9.42 -13.84 11.02
CA ALA A 31 -9.02 -13.79 9.62
C ALA A 31 -8.72 -12.32 9.25
N PRO A 32 -7.47 -11.98 8.87
CA PRO A 32 -7.01 -10.59 8.83
C PRO A 32 -7.72 -9.76 7.77
N LEU A 33 -8.37 -10.43 6.81
CA LEU A 33 -9.18 -9.82 5.77
C LEU A 33 -10.40 -10.71 5.51
N THR A 34 -11.61 -10.16 5.65
CA THR A 34 -12.87 -10.88 5.41
C THR A 34 -13.72 -10.13 4.40
N VAL A 35 -14.40 -10.87 3.52
CA VAL A 35 -15.25 -10.29 2.46
C VAL A 35 -16.69 -10.73 2.70
N SER A 36 -17.61 -9.76 2.71
CA SER A 36 -19.04 -9.98 2.83
C SER A 36 -19.81 -8.99 1.96
N GLY A 37 -20.48 -9.50 0.93
CA GLY A 37 -21.13 -8.67 -0.09
C GLY A 37 -20.12 -7.70 -0.72
N ASN A 38 -20.44 -6.40 -0.71
CA ASN A 38 -19.58 -5.36 -1.24
C ASN A 38 -18.66 -4.73 -0.17
N THR A 39 -18.35 -5.47 0.91
CA THR A 39 -17.52 -4.97 2.02
C THR A 39 -16.34 -5.89 2.27
N ILE A 40 -15.16 -5.29 2.45
CA ILE A 40 -13.96 -5.92 3.00
C ILE A 40 -13.76 -5.39 4.42
N ASP A 41 -13.74 -6.26 5.43
CA ASP A 41 -13.38 -5.92 6.81
C ASP A 41 -11.96 -6.41 7.13
N THR A 42 -11.12 -5.47 7.56
CA THR A 42 -9.69 -5.68 7.90
C THR A 42 -9.44 -5.73 9.41
N GLY A 43 -10.51 -5.72 10.21
CA GLY A 43 -10.44 -5.60 11.66
C GLY A 43 -10.62 -4.15 12.12
N ARG A 44 -9.83 -3.18 11.62
CA ARG A 44 -10.03 -1.75 11.92
C ARG A 44 -10.86 -1.03 10.87
N TYR A 45 -10.64 -1.30 9.60
CA TYR A 45 -11.28 -0.58 8.50
C TYR A 45 -12.38 -1.42 7.85
N LEU A 46 -13.46 -0.74 7.46
CA LEU A 46 -14.46 -1.26 6.54
C LEU A 46 -14.24 -0.60 5.17
N ILE A 47 -13.92 -1.40 4.16
CA ILE A 47 -13.76 -0.93 2.78
C ILE A 47 -15.00 -1.38 2.00
N THR A 48 -15.86 -0.44 1.64
CA THR A 48 -17.12 -0.69 0.94
C THR A 48 -17.05 -0.20 -0.50
N ALA A 49 -17.58 -0.99 -1.43
CA ALA A 49 -17.67 -0.61 -2.84
C ALA A 49 -19.11 -0.49 -3.32
N SER A 50 -19.36 0.46 -4.22
CA SER A 50 -20.67 0.73 -4.81
C SER A 50 -20.51 1.14 -6.27
N ASN A 51 -21.51 0.83 -7.10
CA ASN A 51 -21.62 1.40 -8.45
C ASN A 51 -22.30 2.77 -8.46
N ASP A 52 -22.98 3.12 -7.37
CA ASP A 52 -23.63 4.41 -7.19
C ASP A 52 -22.86 5.25 -6.16
N TYR A 53 -22.55 6.49 -6.52
CA TYR A 53 -22.14 7.52 -5.58
C TYR A 53 -23.38 8.23 -5.02
N SER A 54 -23.74 7.99 -3.75
CA SER A 54 -25.01 8.50 -3.18
C SER A 54 -24.88 9.40 -1.95
N THR A 55 -23.68 9.67 -1.43
CA THR A 55 -23.54 10.45 -0.18
C THR A 55 -22.24 11.24 -0.09
N GLY A 56 -22.34 12.52 0.30
CA GLY A 56 -21.26 13.25 0.95
C GLY A 56 -20.70 14.46 0.21
N ALA A 57 -20.56 14.41 -1.12
CA ALA A 57 -19.92 15.51 -1.82
C ALA A 57 -20.81 16.75 -1.85
N ALA A 58 -20.31 17.84 -1.29
CA ALA A 58 -20.72 19.19 -1.64
C ALA A 58 -20.31 19.56 -3.10
N TYR A 59 -19.60 18.66 -3.79
CA TYR A 59 -18.96 18.86 -5.10
C TYR A 59 -19.58 18.00 -6.22
N ASN A 60 -19.93 18.65 -7.33
CA ASN A 60 -20.61 18.06 -8.50
C ASN A 60 -19.66 17.30 -9.46
N TYR A 61 -18.61 16.64 -8.97
CA TYR A 61 -17.64 15.89 -9.79
C TYR A 61 -17.97 14.40 -9.87
N HIS A 62 -19.25 14.07 -10.08
CA HIS A 62 -19.67 12.69 -10.26
C HIS A 62 -20.81 12.61 -11.25
N THR A 63 -20.86 11.50 -11.98
CA THR A 63 -22.08 11.01 -12.60
C THR A 63 -22.67 9.92 -11.71
N ASP A 64 -23.98 9.72 -11.76
CA ASP A 64 -24.67 8.69 -10.97
C ASP A 64 -24.19 7.26 -11.28
N THR A 65 -23.35 7.09 -12.31
CA THR A 65 -22.77 5.83 -12.78
C THR A 65 -21.32 5.63 -12.38
N ASP A 66 -20.70 6.58 -11.68
CA ASP A 66 -19.32 6.46 -11.25
C ASP A 66 -19.21 5.63 -9.97
N GLY A 67 -18.48 4.52 -10.07
CA GLY A 67 -18.20 3.67 -8.94
C GLY A 67 -17.48 4.40 -7.81
N CYS A 68 -17.70 3.92 -6.58
CA CYS A 68 -17.13 4.49 -5.37
C CYS A 68 -16.55 3.39 -4.49
N VAL A 69 -15.39 3.66 -3.90
CA VAL A 69 -14.79 2.87 -2.83
C VAL A 69 -14.60 3.75 -1.62
N ARG A 70 -15.19 3.37 -0.48
CA ARG A 70 -15.09 4.09 0.78
C ARG A 70 -14.35 3.27 1.82
N ILE A 71 -13.34 3.89 2.43
CA ILE A 71 -12.55 3.39 3.55
C ILE A 71 -13.08 4.08 4.82
N PHE A 72 -13.71 3.32 5.71
CA PHE A 72 -14.21 3.80 6.99
C PHE A 72 -13.36 3.27 8.14
N ASP A 73 -12.84 4.17 8.99
CA ASP A 73 -12.07 3.83 10.18
C ASP A 73 -13.00 3.67 11.39
N LYS A 74 -13.15 2.43 11.89
CA LYS A 74 -14.02 2.13 13.04
C LYS A 74 -13.52 2.76 14.35
N GLN A 75 -12.24 3.14 14.45
CA GLN A 75 -11.67 3.72 15.67
C GLN A 75 -11.86 5.23 15.76
N THR A 76 -11.66 5.94 14.64
CA THR A 76 -11.73 7.41 14.62
C THR A 76 -13.07 7.93 14.10
N ASN A 77 -13.92 7.05 13.57
CA ASN A 77 -15.20 7.40 12.93
C ASN A 77 -15.04 8.43 11.79
N THR A 78 -13.91 8.37 11.10
CA THR A 78 -13.61 9.16 9.90
C THR A 78 -13.66 8.27 8.67
N TYR A 79 -13.85 8.86 7.49
CA TYR A 79 -13.77 8.14 6.23
C TYR A 79 -12.92 8.87 5.21
N LEU A 80 -12.42 8.10 4.25
CA LEU A 80 -11.88 8.53 2.98
C LEU A 80 -12.66 7.77 1.91
N GLN A 81 -13.11 8.45 0.87
CA GLN A 81 -13.76 7.82 -0.27
C GLN A 81 -13.05 8.21 -1.56
N VAL A 82 -13.09 7.27 -2.51
CA VAL A 82 -12.53 7.39 -3.85
C VAL A 82 -13.67 7.16 -4.83
N PHE A 83 -13.90 8.09 -5.76
CA PHE A 83 -15.10 8.09 -6.60
C PHE A 83 -14.87 8.84 -7.91
N GLY A 84 -15.79 8.75 -8.86
CA GLY A 84 -15.78 9.63 -10.03
C GLY A 84 -14.57 9.39 -10.95
N ASP A 85 -14.00 10.50 -11.40
CA ASP A 85 -12.98 10.62 -12.44
C ASP A 85 -11.54 10.89 -11.95
N PRO A 86 -10.90 9.89 -11.33
CA PRO A 86 -11.07 9.57 -9.93
C PRO A 86 -10.61 10.70 -8.98
N HIS A 87 -11.47 10.97 -8.01
CA HIS A 87 -11.30 11.92 -6.93
C HIS A 87 -11.24 11.21 -5.59
N ILE A 88 -10.64 11.87 -4.60
CA ILE A 88 -10.74 11.49 -3.19
C ILE A 88 -11.42 12.58 -2.37
N GLU A 89 -12.14 12.17 -1.35
CA GLU A 89 -12.74 13.06 -0.35
C GLU A 89 -12.66 12.44 1.05
N THR A 90 -12.22 13.23 2.02
CA THR A 90 -12.26 12.85 3.43
C THR A 90 -13.55 13.31 4.09
N SER A 91 -13.86 12.76 5.28
CA SER A 91 -15.04 13.15 6.06
C SER A 91 -15.08 14.61 6.53
N ASN A 92 -13.96 15.33 6.41
CA ASN A 92 -13.86 16.78 6.63
C ASN A 92 -13.63 17.56 5.33
N GLU A 93 -14.05 17.03 4.18
CA GLU A 93 -14.08 17.72 2.89
C GLU A 93 -12.67 18.15 2.40
N VAL A 94 -11.65 17.34 2.68
CA VAL A 94 -10.35 17.47 2.01
C VAL A 94 -10.41 16.71 0.70
N HIS A 95 -10.00 17.37 -0.38
CA HIS A 95 -10.15 16.87 -1.74
C HIS A 95 -8.81 16.68 -2.46
N GLY A 96 -8.75 15.64 -3.29
CA GLY A 96 -7.67 15.43 -4.23
C GLY A 96 -8.14 14.70 -5.48
N LYS A 97 -7.35 14.75 -6.55
CA LYS A 97 -7.60 14.01 -7.79
C LYS A 97 -6.34 13.35 -8.33
N PHE A 98 -6.52 12.25 -9.01
CA PHE A 98 -5.46 11.51 -9.69
C PHE A 98 -6.05 10.94 -10.98
N GLN A 99 -5.36 11.10 -12.10
CA GLN A 99 -5.84 10.62 -13.40
C GLN A 99 -4.78 9.83 -14.15
N GLN A 100 -3.50 9.94 -13.78
CA GLN A 100 -2.40 9.31 -14.50
C GLN A 100 -1.75 8.21 -13.67
N ASP A 101 -1.45 8.53 -12.41
CA ASP A 101 -0.80 7.60 -11.49
C ASP A 101 -1.85 6.82 -10.70
N GLY A 102 -1.52 5.60 -10.26
CA GLY A 102 -2.30 4.94 -9.23
C GLY A 102 -2.18 5.67 -7.89
N LEU A 103 -3.04 5.29 -6.95
CA LEU A 103 -3.06 5.84 -5.60
C LEU A 103 -2.94 4.70 -4.59
N VAL A 104 -1.89 4.75 -3.78
CA VAL A 104 -1.68 3.88 -2.63
C VAL A 104 -2.06 4.63 -1.36
N ILE A 105 -2.90 4.02 -0.52
CA ILE A 105 -3.28 4.51 0.79
C ILE A 105 -2.79 3.49 1.82
N ASP A 106 -1.72 3.85 2.54
CA ASP A 106 -1.07 3.02 3.55
C ASP A 106 -1.67 3.36 4.92
N LEU A 107 -2.58 2.50 5.38
CA LEU A 107 -3.35 2.71 6.59
C LEU A 107 -2.58 2.32 7.85
N SER A 108 -2.95 2.93 8.98
CA SER A 108 -2.18 2.83 10.22
C SER A 108 -2.15 1.46 10.90
N ASP A 109 -2.98 0.50 10.48
CA ASP A 109 -2.93 -0.89 10.95
C ASP A 109 -2.11 -1.82 10.03
N GLY A 110 -1.46 -1.25 9.01
CA GLY A 110 -0.73 -2.00 7.98
C GLY A 110 -1.60 -2.52 6.84
N THR A 111 -2.89 -2.17 6.80
CA THR A 111 -3.71 -2.35 5.60
C THR A 111 -3.24 -1.40 4.52
N GLN A 112 -3.09 -1.89 3.30
CA GLN A 112 -2.80 -1.08 2.12
C GLN A 112 -3.99 -1.15 1.15
N VAL A 113 -4.46 0.01 0.71
CA VAL A 113 -5.47 0.11 -0.35
C VAL A 113 -4.83 0.75 -1.58
N GLN A 114 -4.76 0.04 -2.70
CA GLN A 114 -4.24 0.59 -3.96
C GLN A 114 -5.37 0.77 -4.95
N VAL A 115 -5.48 1.94 -5.56
CA VAL A 115 -6.48 2.28 -6.56
C VAL A 115 -5.79 2.50 -7.89
N GLN A 116 -6.16 1.70 -8.88
CA GLN A 116 -5.67 1.83 -10.23
C GLN A 116 -6.73 2.55 -11.10
N PRO A 117 -6.41 3.71 -11.70
CA PRO A 117 -7.27 4.31 -12.71
C PRO A 117 -7.25 3.51 -14.03
N THR A 118 -8.29 3.66 -14.84
CA THR A 118 -8.32 3.25 -16.24
C THR A 118 -7.40 4.16 -17.07
N GLY A 119 -7.00 3.69 -18.25
CA GLY A 119 -6.40 4.60 -19.23
C GLY A 119 -7.42 5.64 -19.69
N ALA A 120 -6.96 6.85 -20.02
CA ALA A 120 -7.83 7.92 -20.47
C ALA A 120 -8.63 7.50 -21.72
N ASN A 121 -9.95 7.74 -21.69
CA ASN A 121 -10.83 7.51 -22.83
C ASN A 121 -10.60 8.59 -23.92
N SER A 122 -11.38 8.54 -25.00
CA SER A 122 -11.24 9.51 -26.11
C SER A 122 -11.51 10.98 -25.73
N ASN A 123 -12.18 11.22 -24.60
CA ASN A 123 -12.45 12.56 -24.07
C ASN A 123 -11.39 13.01 -23.06
N GLY A 124 -10.45 12.13 -22.69
CA GLY A 124 -9.43 12.37 -21.68
C GLY A 124 -9.87 11.97 -20.26
N ASP A 125 -11.07 11.42 -20.09
CA ASP A 125 -11.58 11.03 -18.76
C ASP A 125 -10.99 9.68 -18.34
N THR A 126 -10.76 9.54 -17.04
CA THR A 126 -10.34 8.30 -16.40
C THR A 126 -11.32 7.94 -15.30
N HIS A 127 -11.39 6.66 -14.96
CA HIS A 127 -12.29 6.10 -13.96
C HIS A 127 -11.58 5.06 -13.12
N ILE A 128 -12.16 4.64 -11.99
CA ILE A 128 -11.59 3.57 -11.18
C ILE A 128 -11.65 2.24 -11.93
N ASN A 129 -10.49 1.67 -12.29
CA ASN A 129 -10.39 0.38 -12.97
C ASN A 129 -10.52 -0.77 -11.97
N ALA A 130 -9.65 -0.74 -10.96
CA ALA A 130 -9.57 -1.78 -9.95
C ALA A 130 -9.02 -1.22 -8.65
N VAL A 131 -9.41 -1.83 -7.53
CA VAL A 131 -8.84 -1.54 -6.21
C VAL A 131 -8.32 -2.84 -5.60
N SER A 132 -7.14 -2.80 -5.01
CA SER A 132 -6.64 -3.90 -4.17
C SER A 132 -6.69 -3.48 -2.71
N VAL A 133 -7.04 -4.41 -1.84
CA VAL A 133 -6.96 -4.25 -0.38
C VAL A 133 -6.07 -5.37 0.13
N THR A 134 -4.92 -5.02 0.69
CA THR A 134 -3.91 -5.96 1.18
C THR A 134 -3.71 -5.78 2.68
N LYS A 135 -3.80 -6.87 3.45
CA LYS A 135 -3.52 -6.90 4.89
C LYS A 135 -2.89 -8.24 5.26
N ASP A 136 -1.78 -8.20 5.99
CA ASP A 136 -1.08 -9.39 6.52
C ASP A 136 -0.84 -10.48 5.44
N ASN A 137 -0.34 -10.06 4.27
CA ASN A 137 -0.05 -10.91 3.11
C ASN A 137 -1.30 -11.62 2.52
N GLN A 138 -2.48 -11.04 2.72
CA GLN A 138 -3.71 -11.42 2.02
C GLN A 138 -4.22 -10.23 1.23
N THR A 139 -4.60 -10.45 -0.02
CA THR A 139 -5.16 -9.43 -0.90
C THR A 139 -6.53 -9.84 -1.42
N SER A 140 -7.47 -8.90 -1.40
CA SER A 140 -8.72 -8.96 -2.16
C SER A 140 -8.75 -7.85 -3.20
N PHE A 141 -9.42 -8.10 -4.32
CA PHE A 141 -9.58 -7.15 -5.40
C PHE A 141 -11.04 -6.73 -5.55
N ILE A 142 -11.26 -5.44 -5.77
CA ILE A 142 -12.54 -4.83 -6.13
C ILE A 142 -12.44 -4.44 -7.61
N THR A 143 -13.37 -4.92 -8.43
CA THR A 143 -13.46 -4.61 -9.86
C THR A 143 -14.91 -4.32 -10.25
N GLY A 144 -15.13 -3.91 -11.51
CA GLY A 144 -16.47 -3.65 -12.01
C GLY A 144 -17.12 -2.39 -11.41
N LEU A 145 -16.30 -1.44 -10.96
CA LEU A 145 -16.73 -0.14 -10.43
C LEU A 145 -17.26 0.77 -11.56
N TYR A 146 -16.71 0.64 -12.76
CA TYR A 146 -17.06 1.45 -13.93
C TYR A 146 -17.09 0.62 -15.22
N ASN A 147 -17.98 0.98 -16.14
CA ASN A 147 -17.85 0.64 -17.56
C ASN A 147 -18.60 1.65 -18.46
N ASP A 148 -18.13 1.81 -19.70
CA ASP A 148 -18.74 2.73 -20.67
C ASP A 148 -20.19 2.35 -21.04
N ALA A 149 -20.56 1.09 -20.83
CA ALA A 149 -21.90 0.57 -21.15
C ALA A 149 -22.97 0.91 -20.11
N GLY A 150 -22.59 1.51 -18.97
CA GLY A 150 -23.51 1.87 -17.88
C GLY A 150 -24.15 0.66 -17.18
N ASN A 151 -23.54 -0.52 -17.25
CA ASN A 151 -24.01 -1.75 -16.62
C ASN A 151 -22.96 -2.35 -15.67
N ALA A 152 -22.16 -1.48 -15.06
CA ALA A 152 -21.13 -1.84 -14.11
C ALA A 152 -21.72 -2.64 -12.94
N SER A 153 -20.94 -3.59 -12.43
CA SER A 153 -21.35 -4.44 -11.32
C SER A 153 -20.13 -4.75 -10.47
N VAL A 154 -20.10 -4.19 -9.26
CA VAL A 154 -19.02 -4.42 -8.30
C VAL A 154 -18.84 -5.91 -8.05
N GLN A 155 -17.59 -6.36 -8.19
CA GLN A 155 -17.15 -7.70 -7.81
C GLN A 155 -16.02 -7.56 -6.80
N ILE A 156 -16.10 -8.33 -5.71
CA ILE A 156 -15.01 -8.42 -4.72
C ILE A 156 -14.51 -9.85 -4.67
N SER A 157 -13.23 -10.06 -4.92
CA SER A 157 -12.61 -11.38 -4.85
C SER A 157 -12.47 -11.85 -3.40
N ALA A 158 -12.55 -13.17 -3.19
CA ALA A 158 -12.12 -13.76 -1.94
C ALA A 158 -10.64 -13.42 -1.65
N PRO A 159 -10.22 -13.36 -0.37
CA PRO A 159 -8.82 -13.10 -0.02
C PRO A 159 -7.90 -14.17 -0.60
N GLN A 160 -6.77 -13.74 -1.16
CA GLN A 160 -5.73 -14.61 -1.72
C GLN A 160 -4.40 -14.30 -1.04
N THR A 161 -3.58 -15.32 -0.79
CA THR A 161 -2.25 -15.13 -0.21
C THR A 161 -1.29 -14.50 -1.23
N GLY A 162 -0.62 -13.43 -0.83
CA GLY A 162 0.27 -12.63 -1.67
C GLY A 162 -0.06 -11.15 -1.56
N ASN A 163 0.77 -10.31 -2.17
CA ASN A 163 0.46 -8.88 -2.35
C ASN A 163 -0.19 -8.60 -3.71
N ALA A 164 -0.73 -7.40 -3.88
CA ALA A 164 -1.44 -7.01 -5.10
C ALA A 164 -0.61 -7.18 -6.39
N PHE A 165 0.64 -6.69 -6.40
CA PHE A 165 1.54 -6.77 -7.55
C PHE A 165 1.85 -8.23 -7.96
N GLN A 166 2.06 -9.12 -6.99
CA GLN A 166 2.31 -10.54 -7.24
C GLN A 166 1.12 -11.26 -7.87
N LEU A 167 -0.10 -10.85 -7.48
CA LEU A 167 -1.34 -11.51 -7.86
C LEU A 167 -1.96 -10.91 -9.12
N ASN A 168 -1.70 -9.62 -9.38
CA ASN A 168 -2.24 -8.90 -10.53
C ASN A 168 -1.29 -7.76 -10.94
N ASN A 169 -0.68 -7.91 -12.11
CA ASN A 169 0.27 -6.96 -12.69
C ASN A 169 -0.35 -5.62 -13.15
N THR A 170 -1.68 -5.46 -13.01
CA THR A 170 -2.37 -4.17 -13.19
C THR A 170 -2.02 -3.19 -12.07
N PHE A 171 -1.69 -3.70 -10.89
CA PHE A 171 -1.28 -2.88 -9.75
C PHE A 171 0.22 -2.74 -9.77
N ASP A 172 0.70 -1.58 -10.21
CA ASP A 172 2.11 -1.24 -10.22
C ASP A 172 2.39 -0.09 -9.24
N SER A 173 2.83 -0.44 -8.03
CA SER A 173 3.10 0.54 -6.95
C SER A 173 4.28 1.50 -7.20
N TYR A 174 4.95 1.41 -8.36
CA TYR A 174 6.22 2.08 -8.63
C TYR A 174 6.08 3.56 -9.04
N SER A 175 5.00 3.92 -9.74
CA SER A 175 4.66 5.31 -10.11
C SER A 175 3.61 5.94 -9.21
N ASP A 176 2.95 5.13 -8.39
CA ASP A 176 1.74 5.53 -7.69
C ASP A 176 2.02 6.56 -6.59
N THR A 177 1.07 7.48 -6.45
CA THR A 177 1.06 8.42 -5.33
C THR A 177 0.77 7.68 -4.04
N GLU A 178 1.52 7.98 -2.99
CA GLU A 178 1.36 7.34 -1.69
C GLU A 178 0.83 8.34 -0.66
N LEU A 179 -0.28 7.99 -0.01
CA LEU A 179 -0.88 8.73 1.08
C LEU A 179 -0.90 7.89 2.36
N HIS A 180 -0.59 8.55 3.47
CA HIS A 180 -0.67 8.00 4.81
C HIS A 180 -1.63 8.82 5.66
N PRO A 181 -2.56 8.18 6.38
CA PRO A 181 -3.31 8.84 7.44
C PRO A 181 -2.38 9.17 8.60
N GLY A 182 -2.45 10.41 9.10
CA GLY A 182 -1.83 10.82 10.36
C GLY A 182 -2.66 10.32 11.54
N SER A 183 -3.26 11.25 12.29
CA SER A 183 -4.10 10.87 13.45
C SER A 183 -5.45 10.23 13.06
N SER A 184 -5.92 10.45 11.83
CA SER A 184 -7.16 9.89 11.28
C SER A 184 -7.16 10.01 9.75
N LEU A 185 -8.21 9.49 9.10
CA LEU A 185 -8.39 9.65 7.64
C LEU A 185 -8.62 11.10 7.19
N ASN A 186 -8.80 12.05 8.12
CA ASN A 186 -8.92 13.48 7.83
C ASN A 186 -7.56 14.21 7.80
N ASP A 187 -6.48 13.53 8.16
CA ASP A 187 -5.10 14.05 8.16
C ASP A 187 -4.27 13.26 7.16
N LEU A 188 -4.61 13.37 5.87
CA LEU A 188 -3.88 12.68 4.80
C LEU A 188 -2.58 13.40 4.48
N ARG A 189 -1.51 12.61 4.34
CA ARG A 189 -0.15 13.12 4.12
C ARG A 189 0.51 12.34 3.01
N PHE A 190 1.31 13.01 2.19
CA PHE A 190 2.18 12.36 1.22
C PHE A 190 3.33 11.63 1.93
N ALA A 191 4.05 10.77 1.20
CA ALA A 191 5.23 10.06 1.71
C ALA A 191 6.32 10.98 2.30
N ASN A 192 6.43 12.22 1.80
CA ASN A 192 7.32 13.25 2.35
C ASN A 192 6.77 13.94 3.64
N ASN A 193 5.67 13.42 4.19
CA ASN A 193 4.96 13.92 5.37
C ASN A 193 4.28 15.30 5.22
N SER A 194 4.26 15.87 4.01
CA SER A 194 3.48 17.07 3.72
C SER A 194 1.99 16.74 3.72
N ALA A 195 1.18 17.60 4.35
CA ALA A 195 -0.26 17.41 4.44
C ALA A 195 -0.95 17.76 3.12
N LEU A 196 -2.04 17.05 2.81
CA LEU A 196 -2.93 17.41 1.72
C LEU A 196 -3.60 18.76 2.02
N SER A 197 -3.79 19.59 0.99
CA SER A 197 -4.37 20.93 1.18
C SER A 197 -5.81 20.81 1.67
N ALA A 198 -6.14 21.48 2.77
CA ALA A 198 -7.51 21.58 3.28
C ALA A 198 -8.40 22.55 2.46
N SER A 199 -7.86 23.19 1.43
CA SER A 199 -8.60 24.10 0.55
C SER A 199 -8.39 23.75 -0.91
N GLY A 200 -9.49 23.73 -1.67
CA GLY A 200 -9.49 23.41 -3.09
C GLY A 200 -9.20 21.95 -3.38
N GLU A 201 -8.97 21.65 -4.65
CA GLU A 201 -8.66 20.31 -5.13
C GLU A 201 -7.14 20.17 -5.34
N THR A 202 -6.53 19.19 -4.68
CA THR A 202 -5.09 18.91 -4.84
C THR A 202 -4.84 17.89 -5.93
N SER A 203 -3.98 18.20 -6.91
CA SER A 203 -3.48 17.18 -7.83
C SER A 203 -2.52 16.24 -7.10
N LEU A 204 -2.85 14.94 -7.14
CA LEU A 204 -2.07 13.88 -6.54
C LEU A 204 -1.04 13.32 -7.53
N ASP A 205 -1.33 13.33 -8.84
CA ASP A 205 -0.41 12.86 -9.87
C ASP A 205 0.99 13.51 -9.75
N GLY A 206 2.03 12.74 -10.04
CA GLY A 206 3.42 13.14 -9.92
C GLY A 206 3.94 13.23 -8.48
N LYS A 207 3.18 12.77 -7.48
CA LYS A 207 3.59 12.73 -6.06
C LYS A 207 4.03 11.34 -5.59
N GLY A 208 4.32 10.43 -6.50
CA GLY A 208 4.77 9.06 -6.21
C GLY A 208 6.18 8.91 -5.64
N GLY A 209 6.45 7.75 -5.06
CA GLY A 209 7.70 7.43 -4.33
C GLY A 209 8.91 7.14 -5.21
N GLY A 210 8.72 6.70 -6.47
CA GLY A 210 9.80 6.32 -7.37
C GLY A 210 10.34 4.90 -7.12
N ILE A 211 11.31 4.45 -7.94
CA ILE A 211 11.90 3.12 -7.90
C ILE A 211 13.42 3.12 -7.79
N LEU A 212 13.93 2.06 -7.16
CA LEU A 212 15.30 1.60 -7.30
C LEU A 212 15.30 0.24 -7.98
N GLU A 213 15.99 0.14 -9.12
CA GLU A 213 16.12 -1.06 -9.93
C GLU A 213 17.56 -1.58 -9.89
N PHE A 214 17.74 -2.86 -9.55
CA PHE A 214 19.03 -3.56 -9.52
C PHE A 214 18.85 -5.01 -9.98
N LEU A 215 19.62 -5.45 -10.99
CA LEU A 215 19.55 -6.81 -11.57
C LEU A 215 18.10 -7.22 -11.93
N ASP A 216 17.35 -6.34 -12.58
CA ASP A 216 15.93 -6.52 -12.95
C ASP A 216 14.97 -6.71 -11.76
N GLN A 217 15.41 -6.44 -10.53
CA GLN A 217 14.54 -6.34 -9.35
C GLN A 217 14.21 -4.88 -9.07
N ARG A 218 12.91 -4.56 -9.02
CA ARG A 218 12.39 -3.23 -8.71
C ARG A 218 11.94 -3.12 -7.26
N VAL A 219 12.47 -2.14 -6.54
CA VAL A 219 12.14 -1.84 -5.14
C VAL A 219 11.52 -0.44 -5.08
N PRO A 220 10.30 -0.27 -4.52
CA PRO A 220 9.71 1.04 -4.34
C PRO A 220 10.51 1.88 -3.34
N LEU A 221 10.77 3.14 -3.66
CA LEU A 221 11.41 4.11 -2.78
C LEU A 221 10.34 4.73 -1.85
N LYS A 222 9.87 3.97 -0.86
CA LYS A 222 8.77 4.40 0.04
C LYS A 222 9.19 5.49 1.05
N SER A 223 10.49 5.67 1.28
CA SER A 223 11.09 6.62 2.23
C SER A 223 12.64 6.59 2.17
N ILE A 224 13.34 7.60 2.68
CA ILE A 224 14.82 7.57 2.83
C ILE A 224 15.28 6.32 3.61
N ASP A 225 14.52 5.89 4.63
CA ASP A 225 14.84 4.71 5.43
C ASP A 225 14.72 3.40 4.64
N SER A 226 13.77 3.32 3.70
CA SER A 226 13.67 2.17 2.79
C SER A 226 14.77 2.16 1.73
N VAL A 227 15.34 3.32 1.35
CA VAL A 227 16.58 3.38 0.54
C VAL A 227 17.77 2.80 1.32
N ILE A 228 17.88 3.12 2.61
CA ILE A 228 18.94 2.60 3.48
C ILE A 228 18.77 1.09 3.73
N GLN A 229 17.55 0.61 3.95
CA GLN A 229 17.27 -0.83 4.06
C GLN A 229 17.46 -1.58 2.73
N ALA A 230 17.05 -1.03 1.59
CA ALA A 230 17.26 -1.63 0.29
C ALA A 230 18.76 -1.69 -0.06
N SER A 231 19.50 -0.60 0.14
CA SER A 231 20.95 -0.57 -0.08
C SER A 231 21.72 -1.52 0.83
N THR A 232 21.32 -1.67 2.10
CA THR A 232 21.95 -2.64 3.03
C THR A 232 21.60 -4.09 2.69
N SER A 233 20.37 -4.38 2.25
CA SER A 233 19.96 -5.72 1.80
C SER A 233 20.68 -6.12 0.51
N MET A 234 20.81 -5.19 -0.43
CA MET A 234 21.55 -5.38 -1.69
C MET A 234 23.05 -5.51 -1.47
N ALA A 235 23.63 -4.74 -0.55
CA ALA A 235 25.03 -4.91 -0.15
C ALA A 235 25.27 -6.26 0.52
N GLY A 236 24.29 -6.79 1.27
CA GLY A 236 24.30 -8.13 1.86
C GLY A 236 24.29 -9.26 0.83
N GLN A 237 23.58 -9.10 -0.29
CA GLN A 237 23.59 -10.06 -1.40
C GLN A 237 24.85 -9.93 -2.26
N GLY A 238 25.38 -8.73 -2.46
CA GLY A 238 26.69 -8.51 -3.11
C GLY A 238 27.89 -8.94 -2.27
N SER A 239 27.70 -9.25 -0.99
CA SER A 239 28.76 -9.72 -0.06
C SER A 239 28.67 -11.21 0.28
N GLN A 240 27.71 -11.95 -0.30
CA GLN A 240 27.84 -13.41 -0.35
C GLN A 240 28.95 -13.76 -1.34
N SER A 241 30.07 -14.25 -0.81
CA SER A 241 31.18 -14.80 -1.59
C SER A 241 30.66 -15.92 -2.50
N VAL A 242 30.50 -15.63 -3.79
CA VAL A 242 30.21 -16.63 -4.82
C VAL A 242 31.47 -16.77 -5.69
N ASP A 243 32.07 -17.95 -5.67
CA ASP A 243 33.21 -18.29 -6.51
C ASP A 243 32.79 -18.41 -8.00
N ALA A 244 33.60 -17.79 -8.88
CA ALA A 244 33.70 -17.95 -10.34
C ALA A 244 32.86 -17.00 -11.24
N PRO A 245 33.19 -16.87 -12.55
CA PRO A 245 33.89 -15.73 -13.13
C PRO A 245 32.97 -14.76 -13.91
N GLU A 246 31.64 -14.88 -13.80
CA GLU A 246 30.69 -14.14 -14.65
C GLU A 246 30.21 -12.80 -14.09
N TYR A 247 30.61 -12.43 -12.86
CA TYR A 247 30.21 -11.15 -12.23
C TYR A 247 31.33 -10.11 -12.13
N SER A 248 32.33 -10.14 -13.01
CA SER A 248 33.34 -9.07 -13.10
C SER A 248 32.80 -7.75 -13.67
N ALA A 249 31.48 -7.60 -13.84
CA ALA A 249 30.83 -6.42 -14.40
C ALA A 249 29.63 -5.90 -13.57
N ALA A 250 29.50 -6.29 -12.29
CA ALA A 250 28.60 -5.60 -11.37
C ALA A 250 29.18 -4.22 -10.99
N THR A 251 29.28 -3.35 -11.98
CA THR A 251 29.57 -1.92 -11.81
C THR A 251 28.27 -1.16 -11.55
N LEU A 252 28.36 -0.01 -10.88
CA LEU A 252 27.27 0.96 -10.64
C LEU A 252 26.40 1.31 -11.87
N ASN A 253 26.80 0.90 -13.07
CA ASN A 253 26.04 1.03 -14.32
C ASN A 253 24.71 0.24 -14.35
N ASN A 254 24.51 -0.74 -13.47
CA ASN A 254 23.26 -1.51 -13.39
C ASN A 254 22.31 -1.03 -12.28
N LEU A 255 22.61 0.12 -11.66
CA LEU A 255 21.75 0.76 -10.67
C LEU A 255 20.97 1.89 -11.37
N ARG A 256 19.65 1.74 -11.45
CA ARG A 256 18.77 2.81 -11.92
C ARG A 256 17.91 3.29 -10.75
N ILE A 257 17.96 4.60 -10.48
CA ILE A 257 17.13 5.26 -9.47
C ILE A 257 16.22 6.22 -10.24
N GLU A 258 14.92 5.98 -10.19
CA GLU A 258 13.91 6.89 -10.71
C GLU A 258 13.17 7.49 -9.52
N THR A 259 13.33 8.77 -9.28
CA THR A 259 12.50 9.48 -8.30
C THR A 259 11.21 9.93 -8.97
N GLY A 260 10.09 9.88 -8.26
CA GLY A 260 8.83 10.48 -8.72
C GLY A 260 9.07 11.88 -9.28
N TYR A 261 8.44 12.16 -10.43
CA TYR A 261 8.76 13.27 -11.33
C TYR A 261 9.02 14.59 -10.59
N SER A 262 10.28 15.06 -10.66
CA SER A 262 10.60 16.45 -10.35
C SER A 262 10.12 17.34 -11.49
N GLN A 263 9.07 18.13 -11.25
CA GLN A 263 8.92 19.45 -11.86
C GLN A 263 8.78 20.49 -10.76
#